data_AF-A0A497G389-F1
#
_entry.id   AF-A0A497G389-F1
#
_cell.length_a   1.000
_cell.length_b   1.000
_cell.length_c   1.000
_cell.angle_alpha   90.00
_cell.angle_beta   90.00
_cell.angle_gamma   90.00
#
_symmetry.space_group_name_H-M   'P 1'
#
loop_
_entity.id
_entity.type
_entity.pdbx_description
1 polymer ?
#
loop_
_entity_poly.entity_id
_entity_poly.type
_entity_poly.pdbx_seq_one_letter_code
_entity_poly.pdbx_strand_id
1 'polypeptide(L)'
;EQVFVVQSMGHKPDEYLMEYFLLVETLKDLGAEKVIGIIPYFAYARQDQRFKPGEALSIKTVSRLIEFVGTDKLYTIDCHRHRVKETEFSQIIKIPVEDLSAMPLLADYVKNNYSLENPVVIGPDAEAYEWARKAAEVLGCDYDVLEKKRITEREVVIRPCEINVSGRDVLIVDDIISTGGTMVEAIKVLKRERARRIIVACTHPLLVEDALAKIYSTGVFDVIGTDTVWSPVSVVSVAPLIATVIKRE
;
A
#
# COMPACT_ATOMS: atom_id res chain seq x y z
N GLU A 1 5.92 28.87 -12.89
CA GLU A 1 4.71 28.22 -12.31
C GLU A 1 5.08 26.89 -11.67
N GLN A 2 4.35 26.52 -10.62
CA GLN A 2 4.43 25.24 -9.94
C GLN A 2 3.42 24.26 -10.54
N VAL A 3 3.87 23.08 -10.97
CA VAL A 3 3.05 22.08 -11.67
C VAL A 3 3.07 20.76 -10.88
N PHE A 4 1.93 20.08 -10.83
CA PHE A 4 1.78 18.76 -10.20
C PHE A 4 1.57 17.71 -11.29
N VAL A 5 2.36 16.63 -11.25
CA VAL A 5 2.23 15.48 -12.16
C VAL A 5 1.71 14.30 -11.36
N VAL A 6 0.46 13.89 -11.61
CA VAL A 6 -0.15 12.71 -10.96
C VAL A 6 -0.01 11.51 -11.87
N GLN A 7 0.81 10.52 -11.48
CA GLN A 7 1.06 9.33 -12.30
C GLN A 7 1.27 8.10 -11.43
N SER A 8 0.30 7.18 -11.43
CA SER A 8 0.42 5.88 -10.75
C SER A 8 1.08 4.84 -11.65
N MET A 9 1.85 3.91 -11.09
CA MET A 9 2.59 2.87 -11.84
C MET A 9 1.92 1.49 -11.80
N GLY A 10 0.60 1.43 -11.66
CA GLY A 10 -0.16 0.17 -11.54
C GLY A 10 -0.19 -0.63 -12.84
N HIS A 11 -0.05 -1.96 -12.76
CA HIS A 11 -0.11 -2.95 -13.87
C HIS A 11 0.92 -2.83 -15.01
N LYS A 12 1.30 -1.62 -15.42
CA LYS A 12 2.25 -1.33 -16.51
C LYS A 12 3.34 -0.36 -16.03
N PRO A 13 4.14 -0.75 -15.03
CA PRO A 13 5.05 0.16 -14.34
C PRO A 13 6.05 0.81 -15.29
N ASP A 14 6.55 0.09 -16.29
CA ASP A 14 7.57 0.60 -17.21
C ASP A 14 7.00 1.64 -18.18
N GLU A 15 5.80 1.41 -18.70
CA GLU A 15 5.10 2.35 -19.60
C GLU A 15 4.81 3.66 -18.86
N TYR A 16 4.22 3.57 -17.67
CA TYR A 16 3.84 4.76 -16.90
C TYR A 16 5.04 5.50 -16.32
N LEU A 17 6.14 4.81 -16.03
CA LEU A 17 7.39 5.44 -15.65
C LEU A 17 8.00 6.22 -16.82
N MET A 18 8.00 5.65 -18.03
CA MET A 18 8.47 6.36 -19.22
C MET A 18 7.59 7.58 -19.54
N GLU A 19 6.28 7.46 -19.41
CA GLU A 19 5.35 8.59 -19.55
C GLU A 19 5.66 9.69 -18.52
N TYR A 20 5.87 9.33 -17.25
CA TYR A 20 6.26 10.26 -16.20
C TYR A 20 7.54 11.04 -16.56
N PHE A 21 8.57 10.34 -17.04
CA PHE A 21 9.83 10.97 -17.45
C PHE A 21 9.63 11.99 -18.57
N LEU A 22 8.91 11.61 -19.62
CA LEU A 22 8.63 12.49 -20.75
C LEU A 22 7.81 13.71 -20.32
N LEU A 23 6.80 13.53 -19.45
CA LEU A 23 5.99 14.63 -18.94
C LEU A 23 6.83 15.63 -18.12
N VAL A 24 7.60 15.13 -17.15
CA VAL A 24 8.38 16.01 -16.27
C VAL A 24 9.48 16.74 -17.05
N GLU A 25 10.22 16.04 -17.90
CA GLU A 25 11.27 16.65 -18.71
C GLU A 25 10.70 17.73 -19.65
N THR A 26 9.55 17.45 -20.29
CA THR A 26 8.85 18.43 -21.14
C THR A 26 8.38 19.65 -20.33
N LEU A 27 7.84 19.45 -19.13
CA LEU A 27 7.41 20.56 -18.27
C LEU A 27 8.59 21.47 -17.89
N LYS A 28 9.75 20.89 -17.56
CA LYS A 28 10.96 21.67 -17.25
C LYS A 28 11.50 22.39 -18.48
N ASP A 29 11.52 21.74 -19.65
CA ASP A 29 11.92 22.37 -20.92
C ASP A 29 11.02 23.56 -21.30
N LEU A 30 9.71 23.44 -21.03
CA LEU A 30 8.74 24.52 -21.23
C LEU A 30 8.74 25.59 -20.12
N GLY A 31 9.68 25.52 -19.17
CA GLY A 31 9.91 26.58 -18.18
C GLY A 31 9.15 26.45 -16.86
N ALA A 32 8.65 25.26 -16.51
CA ALA A 32 8.11 25.03 -15.17
C ALA A 32 9.20 25.27 -14.09
N GLU A 33 8.91 26.13 -13.12
CA GLU A 33 9.86 26.49 -12.07
C GLU A 33 10.02 25.35 -11.07
N LYS A 34 8.91 24.70 -10.72
CA LYS A 34 8.85 23.58 -9.78
C LYS A 34 7.88 22.52 -10.31
N VAL A 35 8.33 21.27 -10.40
CA VAL A 35 7.51 20.11 -10.76
C VAL A 35 7.42 19.18 -9.56
N ILE A 36 6.21 18.99 -9.05
CA ILE A 36 5.90 18.11 -7.92
C ILE A 36 5.29 16.82 -8.47
N GLY A 37 6.01 15.71 -8.29
CA GLY A 37 5.50 14.39 -8.61
C GLY A 37 4.54 13.90 -7.54
N ILE A 38 3.39 13.39 -7.94
CA ILE A 38 2.47 12.63 -7.10
C ILE A 38 2.36 11.26 -7.75
N ILE A 39 2.97 10.25 -7.13
CA ILE A 39 3.01 8.87 -7.60
C ILE A 39 2.21 8.03 -6.60
N PRO A 40 0.88 7.91 -6.75
CA PRO A 40 0.03 7.22 -5.77
C PRO A 40 0.52 5.80 -5.46
N TYR A 41 0.88 5.03 -6.48
CA TYR A 41 1.52 3.72 -6.34
C TYR A 41 2.89 3.72 -7.02
N PHE A 42 3.96 3.61 -6.21
CA PHE A 42 5.33 3.55 -6.70
C PHE A 42 5.82 2.09 -6.81
N ALA A 43 5.57 1.46 -7.96
CA ALA A 43 5.81 0.01 -8.16
C ALA A 43 7.25 -0.44 -7.84
N TYR A 44 8.23 0.38 -8.21
CA TYR A 44 9.66 0.10 -8.01
C TYR A 44 10.12 0.19 -6.55
N ALA A 45 9.27 0.67 -5.63
CA ALA A 45 9.54 0.64 -4.21
C ALA A 45 9.67 -0.79 -3.66
N ARG A 46 9.04 -1.78 -4.31
CA ARG A 46 9.03 -3.19 -3.85
C ARG A 46 10.39 -3.88 -3.83
N GLN A 47 11.35 -3.40 -4.62
CA GLN A 47 12.73 -3.90 -4.61
C GLN A 47 13.64 -2.89 -3.91
N ASP A 48 13.44 -2.81 -2.61
CA ASP A 48 14.12 -1.90 -1.68
C ASP A 48 15.47 -2.43 -1.17
N GLN A 49 15.81 -3.68 -1.52
CA GLN A 49 17.09 -4.32 -1.28
C GLN A 49 17.47 -5.27 -2.43
N ARG A 50 18.71 -5.76 -2.41
CA ARG A 50 19.12 -6.90 -3.25
C ARG A 50 18.76 -8.19 -2.52
N PHE A 51 17.89 -9.01 -3.10
CA PHE A 51 17.54 -10.31 -2.52
C PHE A 51 18.58 -11.38 -2.89
N LYS A 52 19.22 -11.23 -4.05
CA LYS A 52 20.32 -12.09 -4.51
C LYS A 52 21.54 -11.28 -4.95
N PRO A 53 22.75 -11.85 -4.85
CA PRO A 53 23.95 -11.24 -5.41
C PRO A 53 23.78 -10.93 -6.91
N GLY A 54 24.19 -9.72 -7.31
CA GLY A 54 24.10 -9.26 -8.70
C GLY A 54 22.78 -8.60 -9.10
N GLU A 55 21.75 -8.63 -8.25
CA GLU A 55 20.48 -7.96 -8.55
C GLU A 55 20.62 -6.43 -8.54
N ALA A 56 19.82 -5.77 -9.37
CA ALA A 56 19.64 -4.33 -9.34
C ALA A 56 18.97 -3.90 -8.02
N LEU A 57 19.29 -2.68 -7.56
CA LEU A 57 18.51 -2.00 -6.53
C LEU A 57 17.62 -0.99 -7.24
N SER A 58 16.49 -1.47 -7.77
CA SER A 58 15.71 -0.69 -8.74
C SER A 58 15.12 0.59 -8.14
N ILE A 59 14.69 0.58 -6.87
CA ILE A 59 14.24 1.81 -6.19
C ILE A 59 15.29 2.93 -6.27
N LYS A 60 16.58 2.59 -6.17
CA LYS A 60 17.68 3.55 -6.23
C LYS A 60 17.91 4.08 -7.64
N THR A 61 17.88 3.20 -8.63
CA THR A 61 18.03 3.60 -10.02
C THR A 61 16.87 4.48 -10.46
N VAL A 62 15.63 4.07 -10.18
CA VAL A 62 14.43 4.79 -10.59
C VAL A 62 14.29 6.13 -9.86
N SER A 63 14.58 6.20 -8.56
CA SER A 63 14.55 7.47 -7.82
C SER A 63 15.53 8.49 -8.40
N ARG A 64 16.74 8.06 -8.80
CA ARG A 64 17.71 8.94 -9.47
C ARG A 64 17.24 9.42 -10.83
N LEU A 65 16.50 8.60 -11.57
CA LEU A 65 15.93 9.02 -12.86
C LEU A 65 14.80 10.03 -12.64
N ILE A 66 13.92 9.81 -11.64
CA ILE A 66 12.85 10.76 -11.25
C ILE A 66 13.45 12.12 -10.88
N GLU A 67 14.56 12.15 -10.14
CA GLU A 67 15.31 13.38 -9.84
C GLU A 67 15.90 13.99 -11.11
N PHE A 68 16.54 13.17 -11.95
CA PHE A 68 17.27 13.62 -13.12
C PHE A 68 16.38 14.33 -14.14
N VAL A 69 15.17 13.82 -14.38
CA VAL A 69 14.21 14.46 -15.29
C VAL A 69 13.67 15.80 -14.76
N GLY A 70 13.98 16.14 -13.50
CA GLY A 70 13.69 17.45 -12.91
C GLY A 70 12.48 17.48 -11.98
N THR A 71 12.13 16.35 -11.36
CA THR A 71 11.16 16.33 -10.26
C THR A 71 11.78 17.02 -9.04
N ASP A 72 11.12 18.04 -8.48
CA ASP A 72 11.64 18.84 -7.37
C ASP A 72 11.18 18.33 -5.98
N LYS A 73 10.03 17.66 -5.93
CA LYS A 73 9.45 17.04 -4.73
C LYS A 73 8.55 15.88 -5.12
N LEU A 74 8.48 14.84 -4.28
CA LEU A 74 7.67 13.65 -4.53
C LEU A 74 6.66 13.38 -3.40
N TYR A 75 5.45 13.02 -3.80
CA TYR A 75 4.42 12.45 -2.94
C TYR A 75 4.11 11.02 -3.37
N THR A 76 3.97 10.12 -2.42
CA THR A 76 3.52 8.74 -2.63
C THR A 76 2.52 8.38 -1.54
N ILE A 77 1.83 7.24 -1.68
CA ILE A 77 0.83 6.78 -0.69
C ILE A 77 1.20 5.35 -0.29
N ASP A 78 1.28 5.08 1.02
CA ASP A 78 1.62 3.81 1.66
C ASP A 78 2.73 3.04 0.92
N CYS A 79 3.87 3.71 0.71
CA CYS A 79 4.94 3.19 -0.12
C CYS A 79 5.58 1.94 0.50
N HIS A 80 5.67 0.85 -0.27
CA HIS A 80 6.21 -0.45 0.18
C HIS A 80 7.72 -0.42 0.46
N ARG A 81 8.12 0.12 1.62
CA ARG A 81 9.52 0.47 1.93
C ARG A 81 9.96 -0.03 3.30
N HIS A 82 9.47 -1.21 3.68
CA HIS A 82 9.64 -1.81 4.99
C HIS A 82 11.09 -2.04 5.43
N ARG A 83 12.03 -2.17 4.49
CA ARG A 83 13.41 -2.55 4.78
C ARG A 83 14.40 -1.40 4.65
N VAL A 84 13.95 -0.27 4.13
CA VAL A 84 14.75 0.94 4.00
C VAL A 84 14.30 1.90 5.08
N LYS A 85 15.17 2.14 6.07
CA LYS A 85 14.87 3.14 7.10
C LYS A 85 14.78 4.52 6.47
N GLU A 86 14.05 5.42 7.09
CA GLU A 86 13.94 6.81 6.63
C GLU A 86 15.31 7.47 6.40
N THR A 87 16.27 7.19 7.28
CA THR A 87 17.67 7.65 7.18
C THR A 87 18.44 7.12 5.97
N GLU A 88 18.03 5.97 5.44
CA GLU A 88 18.60 5.37 4.23
C GLU A 88 17.83 5.83 3.00
N PHE A 89 16.54 6.16 3.14
CA PHE A 89 15.75 6.70 2.04
C PHE A 89 16.27 8.04 1.57
N SER A 90 16.60 8.94 2.50
CA SER A 90 17.19 10.25 2.15
C SER A 90 18.55 10.14 1.44
N GLN A 91 19.17 8.95 1.44
CA GLN A 91 20.38 8.66 0.65
C GLN A 91 20.07 8.07 -0.73
N ILE A 92 18.88 7.51 -0.90
CA ILE A 92 18.35 6.95 -2.15
C ILE A 92 17.73 8.05 -3.00
N ILE A 93 16.92 8.92 -2.37
CA ILE A 93 16.27 10.07 -2.98
C ILE A 93 16.65 11.34 -2.21
N LYS A 94 17.18 12.32 -2.92
CA LYS A 94 17.70 13.60 -2.44
C LYS A 94 16.64 14.69 -2.46
N ILE A 95 15.65 14.58 -3.33
CA ILE A 95 14.50 15.48 -3.33
C ILE A 95 13.59 15.16 -2.13
N PRO A 96 12.88 16.15 -1.57
CA PRO A 96 11.96 15.88 -0.48
C PRO A 96 10.89 14.87 -0.92
N VAL A 97 10.63 13.88 -0.08
CA VAL A 97 9.57 12.89 -0.30
C VAL A 97 8.67 12.84 0.92
N GLU A 98 7.37 12.79 0.68
CA GLU A 98 6.38 12.57 1.71
C GLU A 98 5.52 11.37 1.35
N ASP A 99 5.54 10.36 2.23
CA ASP A 99 4.71 9.17 2.11
C ASP A 99 3.43 9.36 2.92
N LEU A 100 2.32 9.52 2.21
CA LEU A 100 1.00 9.70 2.78
C LEU A 100 0.41 8.33 3.14
N SER A 101 -0.70 8.31 3.88
CA SER A 101 -1.37 7.04 4.19
C SER A 101 -2.85 7.10 3.86
N ALA A 102 -3.33 6.10 3.13
CA ALA A 102 -4.75 5.92 2.83
C ALA A 102 -5.48 5.08 3.88
N MET A 103 -4.76 4.49 4.85
CA MET A 103 -5.37 3.68 5.90
C MET A 103 -6.49 4.40 6.67
N PRO A 104 -6.36 5.69 7.03
CA PRO A 104 -7.47 6.41 7.65
C PRO A 104 -8.71 6.51 6.76
N LEU A 105 -8.55 6.69 5.43
CA LEU A 105 -9.66 6.73 4.48
C LEU A 105 -10.35 5.38 4.33
N LEU A 106 -9.56 4.30 4.26
CA LEU A 106 -10.08 2.93 4.21
C LEU A 106 -10.86 2.60 5.49
N ALA A 107 -10.30 2.91 6.65
CA ALA A 107 -10.96 2.69 7.93
C ALA A 107 -12.24 3.51 8.10
N ASP A 108 -12.25 4.78 7.68
CA ASP A 108 -13.44 5.63 7.70
C ASP A 108 -14.52 5.09 6.75
N TYR A 109 -14.14 4.63 5.54
CA TYR A 109 -15.07 3.95 4.65
C TYR A 109 -15.70 2.71 5.31
N VAL A 110 -14.89 1.87 5.99
CA VAL A 110 -15.41 0.69 6.69
C VAL A 110 -16.37 1.11 7.82
N LYS A 111 -16.00 2.11 8.61
CA LYS A 111 -16.82 2.64 9.71
C LYS A 111 -18.19 3.11 9.25
N ASN A 112 -18.24 3.76 8.10
CA ASN A 112 -19.47 4.39 7.58
C ASN A 112 -20.35 3.42 6.78
N ASN A 113 -19.80 2.33 6.22
CA ASN A 113 -20.54 1.43 5.34
C ASN A 113 -20.83 0.05 5.93
N TYR A 114 -20.18 -0.33 7.03
CA TYR A 114 -20.35 -1.64 7.66
C TYR A 114 -20.68 -1.49 9.14
N SER A 115 -21.78 -2.10 9.59
CA SER A 115 -22.11 -2.20 11.02
C SER A 115 -21.26 -3.28 11.67
N LEU A 116 -20.11 -2.91 12.22
CA LEU A 116 -19.15 -3.85 12.82
C LEU A 116 -19.56 -4.27 14.25
N GLU A 117 -19.31 -5.53 14.59
CA GLU A 117 -19.51 -6.08 15.93
C GLU A 117 -18.16 -6.37 16.60
N ASN A 118 -17.85 -5.63 17.66
CA ASN A 118 -16.59 -5.70 18.41
C ASN A 118 -15.34 -5.77 17.51
N PRO A 119 -15.10 -4.75 16.65
CA PRO A 119 -14.11 -4.84 15.60
C PRO A 119 -12.68 -5.00 16.12
N VAL A 120 -11.81 -5.57 15.29
CA VAL A 120 -10.35 -5.62 15.47
C VAL A 120 -9.67 -5.49 14.11
N VAL A 121 -8.56 -4.76 14.05
CA VAL A 121 -7.75 -4.63 12.83
C VAL A 121 -6.57 -5.58 12.88
N ILE A 122 -6.33 -6.34 11.81
CA ILE A 122 -5.23 -7.30 11.76
C ILE A 122 -4.35 -7.03 10.52
N GLY A 123 -3.06 -6.79 10.73
CA GLY A 123 -2.08 -6.83 9.64
C GLY A 123 -1.70 -8.27 9.29
N PRO A 124 -1.53 -8.63 8.02
CA PRO A 124 -1.19 -10.00 7.61
C PRO A 124 0.22 -10.46 8.01
N ASP A 125 1.09 -9.51 8.38
CA ASP A 125 2.40 -9.74 8.96
C ASP A 125 2.89 -8.49 9.70
N ALA A 126 4.10 -8.60 10.29
CA ALA A 126 4.73 -7.53 11.04
C ALA A 126 5.05 -6.27 10.21
N GLU A 127 5.20 -6.39 8.88
CA GLU A 127 5.45 -5.23 8.01
C GLU A 127 4.21 -4.31 7.98
N ALA A 128 3.01 -4.86 8.20
CA ALA A 128 1.74 -4.14 8.21
C ALA A 128 1.33 -3.51 9.57
N TYR A 129 2.16 -3.59 10.61
CA TYR A 129 1.81 -3.13 11.96
C TYR A 129 1.37 -1.66 12.00
N GLU A 130 2.11 -0.76 11.35
CA GLU A 130 1.78 0.67 11.35
C GLU A 130 0.46 0.96 10.61
N TRP A 131 0.14 0.20 9.57
CA TRP A 131 -1.14 0.33 8.87
C TRP A 131 -2.31 -0.17 9.71
N ALA A 132 -2.13 -1.30 10.39
CA ALA A 132 -3.11 -1.82 11.34
C ALA A 132 -3.40 -0.81 12.45
N ARG A 133 -2.35 -0.21 13.04
CA ARG A 133 -2.47 0.86 14.04
C ARG A 133 -3.27 2.05 13.53
N LYS A 134 -2.89 2.62 12.37
CA LYS A 134 -3.57 3.79 11.79
C LYS A 134 -5.06 3.54 11.52
N ALA A 135 -5.40 2.36 10.99
CA ALA A 135 -6.79 2.01 10.74
C ALA A 135 -7.58 1.83 12.05
N ALA A 136 -6.97 1.21 13.05
CA ALA A 136 -7.60 0.96 14.35
C ALA A 136 -7.83 2.25 15.17
N GLU A 137 -6.96 3.25 15.05
CA GLU A 137 -7.17 4.58 15.63
C GLU A 137 -8.46 5.24 15.12
N VAL A 138 -8.78 5.08 13.84
CA VAL A 138 -10.02 5.62 13.23
C VAL A 138 -11.26 4.83 13.67
N LEU A 139 -11.14 3.51 13.78
CA LEU A 139 -12.20 2.62 14.24
C LEU A 139 -12.41 2.65 15.75
N GLY A 140 -11.41 3.09 16.52
CA GLY A 140 -11.41 3.06 17.98
C GLY A 140 -11.40 1.64 18.54
N CYS A 141 -10.61 0.73 17.95
CA CYS A 141 -10.59 -0.69 18.33
C CYS A 141 -9.19 -1.25 18.52
N ASP A 142 -9.10 -2.51 18.94
CA ASP A 142 -7.84 -3.24 19.07
C ASP A 142 -7.20 -3.48 17.70
N TYR A 143 -5.87 -3.66 17.68
CA TYR A 143 -5.16 -4.09 16.49
C TYR A 143 -3.97 -4.99 16.80
N ASP A 144 -3.65 -5.87 15.87
CA ASP A 144 -2.50 -6.77 15.94
C ASP A 144 -1.97 -7.10 14.54
N VAL A 145 -0.92 -7.91 14.48
CA VAL A 145 -0.39 -8.50 13.26
C VAL A 145 -0.28 -10.01 13.40
N LEU A 146 -0.35 -10.73 12.28
CA LEU A 146 -0.11 -12.16 12.28
C LEU A 146 1.40 -12.46 12.27
N GLU A 147 1.85 -13.40 13.10
CA GLU A 147 3.26 -13.80 13.10
C GLU A 147 3.51 -14.86 12.02
N LYS A 148 4.32 -14.51 10.99
CA LYS A 148 4.83 -15.48 10.01
C LYS A 148 6.06 -16.20 10.58
N LYS A 149 5.90 -17.45 11.02
CA LYS A 149 7.06 -18.31 11.35
C LYS A 149 7.38 -19.20 10.15
N ARG A 150 8.50 -18.92 9.47
CA ARG A 150 9.03 -19.79 8.43
C ARG A 150 9.61 -21.05 9.08
N ILE A 151 9.01 -22.20 8.83
CA ILE A 151 9.53 -23.50 9.31
C ILE A 151 10.54 -24.05 8.30
N THR A 152 10.32 -23.84 7.00
CA THR A 152 11.28 -24.15 5.92
C THR A 152 11.23 -23.07 4.83
N GLU A 153 12.06 -23.18 3.78
CA GLU A 153 11.99 -22.30 2.59
C GLU A 153 10.64 -22.35 1.86
N ARG A 154 9.86 -23.43 2.05
CA ARG A 154 8.57 -23.65 1.37
C ARG A 154 7.37 -23.63 2.32
N GLU A 155 7.59 -23.78 3.63
CA GLU A 155 6.52 -23.90 4.62
C GLU A 155 6.55 -22.71 5.57
N VAL A 156 5.51 -21.88 5.48
CA VAL A 156 5.28 -20.74 6.36
C VAL A 156 4.05 -21.07 7.21
N VAL A 157 4.23 -21.13 8.53
CA VAL A 157 3.10 -21.26 9.46
C VAL A 157 2.81 -19.89 10.04
N ILE A 158 1.61 -19.41 9.79
CA ILE A 158 1.10 -18.19 10.40
C ILE A 158 0.52 -18.55 11.76
N ARG A 159 1.05 -17.93 12.83
CA ARG A 159 0.50 -18.08 14.19
C ARG A 159 -0.65 -17.11 14.42
N PRO A 160 -1.59 -17.45 15.32
CA PRO A 160 -2.64 -16.53 15.74
C PRO A 160 -2.05 -15.24 16.31
N CYS A 161 -2.76 -14.14 16.13
CA CYS A 161 -2.52 -12.89 16.85
C CYS A 161 -2.65 -13.10 18.37
N GLU A 162 -1.99 -12.26 19.17
CA GLU A 162 -2.13 -12.28 20.63
C GLU A 162 -3.55 -11.86 21.04
N ILE A 163 -4.19 -11.02 20.22
CA ILE A 163 -5.56 -10.58 20.42
C ILE A 163 -6.56 -11.69 20.05
N ASN A 164 -7.52 -11.93 20.93
CA ASN A 164 -8.63 -12.84 20.66
C ASN A 164 -9.57 -12.24 19.60
N VAL A 165 -9.72 -12.95 18.48
CA VAL A 165 -10.59 -12.58 17.35
C VAL A 165 -11.90 -13.38 17.29
N SER A 166 -12.10 -14.34 18.19
CA SER A 166 -13.28 -15.21 18.20
C SER A 166 -14.56 -14.40 18.40
N GLY A 167 -15.50 -14.54 17.48
CA GLY A 167 -16.79 -13.84 17.51
C GLY A 167 -16.73 -12.36 17.11
N ARG A 168 -15.56 -11.85 16.72
CA ARG A 168 -15.34 -10.45 16.35
C ARG A 168 -15.36 -10.24 14.84
N ASP A 169 -15.69 -9.02 14.43
CA ASP A 169 -15.46 -8.58 13.07
C ASP A 169 -14.01 -8.15 12.88
N VAL A 170 -13.35 -8.70 11.87
CA VAL A 170 -11.94 -8.44 11.58
C VAL A 170 -11.81 -7.62 10.30
N LEU A 171 -11.08 -6.52 10.38
CA LEU A 171 -10.59 -5.79 9.22
C LEU A 171 -9.12 -6.15 8.99
N ILE A 172 -8.82 -6.86 7.91
CA ILE A 172 -7.43 -7.08 7.48
C ILE A 172 -6.99 -5.88 6.66
N VAL A 173 -5.85 -5.28 6.99
CA VAL A 173 -5.28 -4.15 6.22
C VAL A 173 -3.86 -4.46 5.76
N ASP A 174 -3.53 -4.04 4.53
CA ASP A 174 -2.19 -4.13 3.95
C ASP A 174 -1.98 -3.02 2.91
N ASP A 175 -0.73 -2.69 2.57
CA ASP A 175 -0.50 -1.72 1.50
C ASP A 175 -0.88 -2.27 0.12
N ILE A 176 -0.49 -3.48 -0.22
CA ILE A 176 -0.62 -4.04 -1.56
C ILE A 176 -1.26 -5.41 -1.51
N ILE A 177 -2.29 -5.61 -2.34
CA ILE A 177 -2.74 -6.96 -2.68
C ILE A 177 -2.38 -7.25 -4.13
N SER A 178 -1.35 -8.09 -4.33
CA SER A 178 -0.91 -8.54 -5.66
C SER A 178 -1.53 -9.89 -6.02
N THR A 179 -0.91 -11.02 -5.65
CA THR A 179 -1.41 -12.37 -5.99
C THR A 179 -2.48 -12.90 -5.02
N GLY A 180 -2.75 -12.18 -3.92
CA GLY A 180 -3.74 -12.52 -2.91
C GLY A 180 -3.35 -13.66 -1.95
N GLY A 181 -2.22 -14.34 -2.16
CA GLY A 181 -1.81 -15.50 -1.35
C GLY A 181 -1.69 -15.19 0.15
N THR A 182 -1.12 -14.04 0.50
CA THR A 182 -1.00 -13.60 1.90
C THR A 182 -2.36 -13.37 2.55
N MET A 183 -3.30 -12.74 1.84
CA MET A 183 -4.67 -12.54 2.32
C MET A 183 -5.40 -13.87 2.52
N VAL A 184 -5.26 -14.80 1.57
CA VAL A 184 -5.87 -16.14 1.64
C VAL A 184 -5.43 -16.87 2.92
N GLU A 185 -4.15 -16.86 3.23
CA GLU A 185 -3.63 -17.52 4.43
C GLU A 185 -4.05 -16.79 5.72
N ALA A 186 -4.04 -15.46 5.73
CA ALA A 186 -4.51 -14.67 6.86
C ALA A 186 -6.00 -14.96 7.18
N ILE A 187 -6.86 -14.97 6.15
CA ILE A 187 -8.28 -15.27 6.32
C ILE A 187 -8.49 -16.68 6.85
N LYS A 188 -7.75 -17.69 6.34
CA LYS A 188 -7.83 -19.07 6.85
C LYS A 188 -7.46 -19.18 8.32
N VAL A 189 -6.43 -18.45 8.77
CA VAL A 189 -6.04 -18.40 10.19
C VAL A 189 -7.16 -17.80 11.02
N LEU A 190 -7.63 -16.61 10.66
CA LEU A 190 -8.66 -15.88 11.41
C LEU A 190 -9.99 -16.65 11.47
N LYS A 191 -10.34 -17.39 10.41
CA LYS A 191 -11.51 -18.30 10.43
C LYS A 191 -11.34 -19.47 11.39
N ARG A 192 -10.14 -20.06 11.49
CA ARG A 192 -9.85 -21.11 12.49
C ARG A 192 -9.96 -20.56 13.91
N GLU A 193 -9.57 -19.30 14.10
CA GLU A 193 -9.75 -18.54 15.35
C GLU A 193 -11.19 -18.01 15.55
N ARG A 194 -12.14 -18.44 14.71
CA ARG A 194 -13.58 -18.15 14.81
C ARG A 194 -13.94 -16.67 14.68
N ALA A 195 -13.19 -15.91 13.88
CA ALA A 195 -13.63 -14.58 13.46
C ALA A 195 -15.05 -14.63 12.85
N ARG A 196 -15.91 -13.71 13.25
CA ARG A 196 -17.33 -13.65 12.86
C ARG A 196 -17.49 -13.23 11.40
N ARG A 197 -16.84 -12.14 11.03
CA ARG A 197 -16.83 -11.57 9.68
C ARG A 197 -15.46 -11.02 9.39
N ILE A 198 -15.00 -11.16 8.15
CA ILE A 198 -13.68 -10.69 7.74
C ILE A 198 -13.85 -9.78 6.53
N ILE A 199 -13.37 -8.55 6.62
CA ILE A 199 -13.27 -7.59 5.52
C ILE A 199 -11.78 -7.39 5.24
N VAL A 200 -11.40 -7.28 3.98
CA VAL A 200 -10.02 -6.96 3.58
C VAL A 200 -10.00 -5.57 2.97
N ALA A 201 -9.05 -4.73 3.38
CA ALA A 201 -8.81 -3.42 2.79
C ALA A 201 -7.34 -3.29 2.38
N CYS A 202 -7.06 -2.69 1.22
CA CYS A 202 -5.70 -2.34 0.86
C CYS A 202 -5.57 -1.01 0.14
N THR A 203 -4.38 -0.41 0.24
CA THR A 203 -4.10 0.83 -0.49
C THR A 203 -4.02 0.55 -1.99
N HIS A 204 -3.26 -0.44 -2.42
CA HIS A 204 -2.95 -0.73 -3.82
C HIS A 204 -3.53 -2.09 -4.25
N PRO A 205 -4.74 -2.13 -4.79
CA PRO A 205 -5.38 -3.37 -5.24
C PRO A 205 -4.86 -3.80 -6.63
N LEU A 206 -3.60 -4.24 -6.70
CA LEU A 206 -3.01 -4.75 -7.95
C LEU A 206 -3.72 -6.00 -8.49
N LEU A 207 -4.22 -6.87 -7.61
CA LEU A 207 -5.10 -8.01 -7.92
C LEU A 207 -4.75 -8.75 -9.23
N VAL A 208 -3.50 -9.20 -9.35
CA VAL A 208 -3.02 -9.87 -10.57
C VAL A 208 -3.54 -11.31 -10.64
N GLU A 209 -3.63 -11.85 -11.85
CA GLU A 209 -4.14 -13.20 -12.11
C GLU A 209 -5.57 -13.37 -11.56
N ASP A 210 -5.82 -14.41 -10.78
CA ASP A 210 -7.08 -14.75 -10.13
C ASP A 210 -7.11 -14.36 -8.64
N ALA A 211 -6.28 -13.40 -8.21
CA ALA A 211 -6.14 -12.99 -6.81
C ALA A 211 -7.48 -12.69 -6.13
N LEU A 212 -8.34 -11.91 -6.77
CA LEU A 212 -9.63 -11.54 -6.21
C LEU A 212 -10.54 -12.77 -6.00
N ALA A 213 -10.61 -13.66 -7.01
CA ALA A 213 -11.39 -14.89 -6.92
C ALA A 213 -10.85 -15.83 -5.83
N LYS A 214 -9.52 -15.97 -5.72
CA LYS A 214 -8.85 -16.72 -4.65
C LYS A 214 -9.23 -16.19 -3.26
N ILE A 215 -9.20 -14.87 -3.07
CA ILE A 215 -9.56 -14.24 -1.79
C ILE A 215 -11.03 -14.52 -1.47
N TYR A 216 -11.95 -14.29 -2.41
CA TYR A 216 -13.38 -14.57 -2.20
C TYR A 216 -13.69 -16.05 -1.94
N SER A 217 -12.95 -16.98 -2.55
CA SER A 217 -13.13 -18.42 -2.31
C SER A 217 -12.88 -18.84 -0.86
N THR A 218 -12.17 -18.02 -0.08
CA THR A 218 -11.99 -18.25 1.36
C THR A 218 -13.23 -17.93 2.18
N GLY A 219 -14.25 -17.31 1.58
CA GLY A 219 -15.46 -16.82 2.23
C GLY A 219 -15.24 -15.54 3.03
N VAL A 220 -14.34 -14.66 2.57
CA VAL A 220 -14.28 -13.27 3.03
C VAL A 220 -15.64 -12.61 2.80
N PHE A 221 -15.98 -11.63 3.64
CA PHE A 221 -17.22 -10.87 3.46
C PHE A 221 -17.12 -9.87 2.32
N ASP A 222 -16.01 -9.11 2.29
CA ASP A 222 -15.78 -8.09 1.27
C ASP A 222 -14.29 -7.81 1.12
N VAL A 223 -13.91 -7.31 -0.05
CA VAL A 223 -12.56 -6.82 -0.36
C VAL A 223 -12.72 -5.42 -0.93
N ILE A 224 -12.11 -4.45 -0.27
CA ILE A 224 -12.11 -3.05 -0.70
C ILE A 224 -10.68 -2.58 -0.91
N GLY A 225 -10.51 -1.58 -1.74
CA GLY A 225 -9.24 -0.92 -1.92
C GLY A 225 -9.41 0.51 -2.40
N THR A 226 -8.29 1.20 -2.54
CA THR A 226 -8.31 2.56 -3.05
C THR A 226 -8.23 2.63 -4.58
N ASP A 227 -8.40 3.83 -5.12
CA ASP A 227 -8.18 4.16 -6.53
C ASP A 227 -6.72 4.54 -6.86
N THR A 228 -5.75 4.30 -5.98
CA THR A 228 -4.31 4.45 -6.31
C THR A 228 -3.90 3.56 -7.48
N VAL A 229 -4.52 2.39 -7.61
CA VAL A 229 -4.50 1.54 -8.80
C VAL A 229 -5.95 1.17 -9.08
N TRP A 230 -6.40 1.35 -10.33
CA TRP A 230 -7.76 1.00 -10.70
C TRP A 230 -7.98 -0.51 -10.60
N SER A 231 -9.08 -0.91 -9.97
CA SER A 231 -9.53 -2.29 -9.89
C SER A 231 -11.05 -2.36 -9.62
N PRO A 232 -11.69 -3.54 -9.73
CA PRO A 232 -13.08 -3.71 -9.34
C PRO A 232 -13.40 -3.43 -7.87
N VAL A 233 -12.39 -3.38 -6.99
CA VAL A 233 -12.56 -3.11 -5.55
C VAL A 233 -12.18 -1.69 -5.15
N SER A 234 -11.79 -0.85 -6.12
CA SER A 234 -11.37 0.54 -5.89
C SER A 234 -12.56 1.45 -5.56
N VAL A 235 -13.11 1.28 -4.36
CA VAL A 235 -14.30 2.00 -3.87
C VAL A 235 -13.96 3.20 -2.97
N VAL A 236 -12.70 3.32 -2.55
CA VAL A 236 -12.23 4.42 -1.69
C VAL A 236 -11.32 5.35 -2.47
N SER A 237 -11.73 6.61 -2.67
CA SER A 237 -10.89 7.54 -3.42
C SER A 237 -9.78 8.18 -2.55
N VAL A 238 -8.55 8.22 -3.07
CA VAL A 238 -7.45 9.01 -2.49
C VAL A 238 -7.41 10.45 -3.00
N ALA A 239 -8.33 10.85 -3.89
CA ALA A 239 -8.40 12.23 -4.38
C ALA A 239 -8.47 13.29 -3.24
N PRO A 240 -9.21 13.09 -2.13
CA PRO A 240 -9.20 14.04 -1.02
C PRO A 240 -7.82 14.20 -0.35
N LEU A 241 -7.05 13.12 -0.26
CA LEU A 241 -5.69 13.12 0.28
C LEU A 241 -4.75 13.91 -0.64
N ILE A 242 -4.80 13.63 -1.95
CA ILE A 242 -4.03 14.36 -2.97
C ILE A 242 -4.42 15.84 -3.01
N ALA A 243 -5.71 16.16 -2.97
CA ALA A 243 -6.19 17.54 -2.98
C ALA A 243 -5.73 18.33 -1.75
N THR A 244 -5.61 17.68 -0.59
CA THR A 244 -5.08 18.31 0.63
C THR A 244 -3.61 18.67 0.45
N VAL A 245 -2.82 17.77 -0.15
CA VAL A 245 -1.42 18.03 -0.47
C VAL A 245 -1.27 19.19 -1.45
N ILE A 246 -2.05 19.19 -2.54
CA ILE A 246 -2.00 20.26 -3.55
C ILE A 246 -2.36 21.62 -2.93
N LYS A 247 -3.34 21.68 -2.02
CA LYS A 247 -3.72 22.94 -1.33
C LYS A 247 -2.67 23.45 -0.35
N ARG A 248 -1.81 22.57 0.16
CA ARG A 248 -0.78 22.90 1.14
C ARG A 248 0.51 23.41 0.47
N GLU A 249 0.80 22.92 -0.73
CA GLU A 249 1.92 23.34 -1.59
C GLU A 249 1.67 24.67 -2.30
#